data_AF-A0A7S0Q8A9-F1
#
_entry.id   AF-A0A7S0Q8A9-F1
#
_cell.length_a   1.000
_cell.length_b   1.000
_cell.length_c   1.000
_cell.angle_alpha   90.00
_cell.angle_beta   90.00
_cell.angle_gamma   90.00
#
_symmetry.space_group_name_H-M   'P 1'
#
loop_
_entity.id
_entity.type
_entity.pdbx_description
1 polymer ?
#
loop_
_entity_poly.entity_id
_entity_poly.type
_entity_poly.pdbx_seq_one_letter_code
_entity_poly.pdbx_strand_id
1 'polypeptide(L)'
;NKYNNSGVAVMRDILKTRGWSGLFVGYFGIQYRQTSWTAAYFGTLQYFSEQSKQVLPKEWTTMQNIVGGFAAGMFGAAFNTPGDVIRSAQQKQVFATPAVIMTPNPVTGVANFFKMGATILASKGMGGLYFGFGFKAIHLGGSGALLASLIPIFK
;
A
#
# COMPACT_ATOMS: atom_id res chain seq x y z
N ASN A 1 -1.46 -27.79 -0.35
CA ASN A 1 -0.33 -26.85 -0.35
C ASN A 1 0.75 -27.30 -1.34
N LYS A 2 0.77 -26.76 -2.57
CA LYS A 2 1.68 -27.16 -3.65
C LYS A 2 3.18 -27.03 -3.31
N TYR A 3 3.54 -26.17 -2.34
CA TYR A 3 4.94 -25.82 -2.01
C TYR A 3 5.34 -26.10 -0.56
N ASN A 4 4.55 -26.88 0.19
CA ASN A 4 4.83 -27.29 1.56
C ASN A 4 5.30 -26.15 2.51
N ASN A 5 4.62 -24.99 2.47
CA ASN A 5 4.96 -23.78 3.24
C ASN A 5 6.40 -23.25 3.08
N SER A 6 7.14 -23.68 2.05
CA SER A 6 8.50 -23.22 1.80
C SER A 6 8.52 -22.04 0.82
N GLY A 7 8.90 -20.86 1.31
CA GLY A 7 9.11 -19.69 0.46
C GLY A 7 10.20 -19.91 -0.59
N VAL A 8 11.22 -20.71 -0.27
CA VAL A 8 12.29 -21.08 -1.20
C VAL A 8 11.77 -21.93 -2.35
N ALA A 9 10.85 -22.85 -2.09
CA ALA A 9 10.24 -23.66 -3.14
C ALA A 9 9.41 -22.80 -4.12
N VAL A 10 8.68 -21.81 -3.61
CA VAL A 10 7.93 -20.85 -4.44
C VAL A 10 8.87 -20.01 -5.29
N MET A 11 9.95 -19.46 -4.71
CA MET A 11 10.91 -18.67 -5.46
C MET A 11 11.60 -19.47 -6.57
N ARG A 12 12.01 -20.71 -6.29
CA ARG A 12 12.59 -21.60 -7.32
C ARG A 12 11.60 -21.91 -8.43
N ASP A 13 10.34 -22.14 -8.10
CA ASP A 13 9.29 -22.40 -9.09
C ASP A 13 9.04 -21.17 -9.98
N ILE A 14 8.95 -19.97 -9.39
CA ILE A 14 8.79 -18.72 -10.16
C ILE A 14 9.99 -18.51 -11.08
N LEU A 15 11.22 -18.69 -10.59
CA LEU A 15 12.42 -18.54 -11.40
C LEU A 15 12.46 -19.52 -12.58
N LYS A 16 12.07 -20.79 -12.36
CA LYS A 16 12.03 -21.80 -13.42
C LYS A 16 10.91 -21.57 -14.43
N THR A 17 9.75 -21.12 -13.98
CA THR A 17 8.54 -21.06 -14.82
C THR A 17 8.29 -19.70 -15.46
N ARG A 18 8.71 -18.62 -14.81
CA ARG A 18 8.45 -17.22 -15.22
C ARG A 18 9.72 -16.40 -15.39
N GLY A 19 10.88 -16.93 -15.00
CA GLY A 19 12.16 -16.23 -15.07
C GLY A 19 12.34 -15.19 -13.96
N TRP A 20 13.45 -14.44 -14.03
CA TRP A 20 13.83 -13.41 -13.06
C TRP A 20 12.78 -12.30 -12.91
N SER A 21 12.22 -11.84 -14.03
CA SER A 21 11.14 -10.86 -14.12
C SER A 21 9.86 -11.29 -13.40
N GLY A 22 9.62 -12.61 -13.27
CA GLY A 22 8.49 -13.17 -12.54
C GLY A 22 8.48 -12.83 -11.05
N LEU A 23 9.64 -12.53 -10.45
CA LEU A 23 9.74 -12.07 -9.07
C LEU A 23 9.28 -10.61 -8.90
N PHE A 24 9.32 -9.81 -9.97
CA PHE A 24 8.98 -8.39 -9.97
C PHE A 24 7.53 -8.11 -10.42
N VAL A 25 6.68 -9.13 -10.43
CA VAL A 25 5.26 -8.98 -10.77
C VAL A 25 4.58 -8.07 -9.75
N GLY A 26 4.01 -6.96 -10.24
CA GLY A 26 3.39 -5.93 -9.41
C GLY A 26 4.38 -4.96 -8.75
N TYR A 27 5.65 -4.93 -9.19
CA TYR A 27 6.68 -4.03 -8.66
C TYR A 27 6.25 -2.56 -8.65
N PHE A 28 5.66 -2.08 -9.75
CA PHE A 28 5.15 -0.71 -9.85
C PHE A 28 4.07 -0.41 -8.80
N GLY A 29 3.16 -1.36 -8.54
CA GLY A 29 2.14 -1.22 -7.50
C GLY A 29 2.74 -1.10 -6.09
N ILE A 30 3.91 -1.72 -5.85
CA ILE A 30 4.66 -1.54 -4.59
C ILE A 30 5.13 -0.10 -4.46
N GLN A 31 5.75 0.42 -5.52
CA GLN A 31 6.31 1.77 -5.52
C GLN A 31 5.21 2.82 -5.41
N TYR A 32 4.12 2.67 -6.17
CA TYR A 32 2.96 3.54 -6.03
C TYR A 32 2.44 3.57 -4.59
N ARG A 33 2.26 2.41 -3.96
CA ARG A 33 1.86 2.31 -2.55
C ARG A 33 2.79 3.08 -1.62
N GLN A 34 4.09 2.81 -1.70
CA GLN A 34 5.07 3.38 -0.78
C GLN A 34 5.18 4.90 -0.97
N THR A 35 5.27 5.36 -2.22
CA THR A 35 5.37 6.78 -2.54
C THR A 35 4.08 7.53 -2.18
N SER A 36 2.90 7.00 -2.52
CA SER A 36 1.63 7.67 -2.24
C SER A 36 1.35 7.80 -0.74
N TRP A 37 1.56 6.73 0.03
CA TRP A 37 1.37 6.77 1.48
C TRP A 37 2.37 7.72 2.14
N THR A 38 3.66 7.63 1.79
CA THR A 38 4.71 8.45 2.37
C THR A 38 4.49 9.94 2.06
N ALA A 39 4.19 10.27 0.79
CA ALA A 39 3.93 11.64 0.38
C ALA A 39 2.68 12.23 1.07
N ALA A 40 1.59 11.47 1.13
CA ALA A 40 0.37 11.91 1.79
C ALA A 40 0.55 12.06 3.30
N TYR A 41 1.25 11.12 3.95
CA TYR A 41 1.52 11.17 5.38
C TYR A 41 2.37 12.39 5.74
N PHE A 42 3.56 12.54 5.16
CA PHE A 42 4.45 13.66 5.50
C PHE A 42 3.89 15.01 5.04
N GLY A 43 3.17 15.05 3.92
CA GLY A 43 2.51 16.27 3.44
C GLY A 43 1.36 16.75 4.32
N THR A 44 0.70 15.85 5.05
CA THR A 44 -0.46 16.21 5.90
C THR A 44 -0.19 16.14 7.40
N LEU A 45 0.95 15.59 7.82
CA LEU A 45 1.29 15.41 9.24
C LEU A 45 1.28 16.74 10.01
N GLN A 46 1.85 17.81 9.45
CA GLN A 46 1.88 19.12 10.11
C GLN A 46 0.47 19.67 10.29
N TYR A 47 -0.33 19.64 9.22
CA TYR A 47 -1.72 20.09 9.24
C TYR A 47 -2.55 19.32 10.29
N PHE A 48 -2.48 17.99 10.30
CA PHE A 48 -3.23 17.19 11.28
C PHE A 48 -2.69 17.33 12.72
N SER A 49 -1.39 17.54 12.90
CA SER A 49 -0.81 17.83 14.22
C SER A 49 -1.31 19.18 14.76
N GLU A 50 -1.37 20.21 13.93
CA GLU A 50 -1.90 21.53 14.33
C GLU A 50 -3.40 21.47 14.66
N GLN A 51 -4.19 20.80 13.83
CA GLN A 51 -5.61 20.57 14.12
C GLN A 51 -5.78 19.80 15.43
N SER A 52 -4.98 18.76 15.67
CA SER A 52 -5.05 18.01 16.92
C SER A 52 -4.69 18.85 18.15
N LYS A 53 -3.78 19.83 18.03
CA LYS A 53 -3.42 20.76 19.11
C LYS A 53 -4.52 21.78 19.43
N GLN A 54 -5.41 22.07 18.48
CA GLN A 54 -6.56 22.96 18.70
C GLN A 54 -7.71 22.24 19.41
N VAL A 55 -7.88 20.94 19.18
CA VAL A 55 -8.98 20.15 19.75
C VAL A 55 -8.65 19.60 21.15
N LEU A 56 -7.40 19.25 21.42
CA LEU A 56 -6.99 18.62 22.68
C LEU A 56 -6.31 19.61 23.65
N PRO A 57 -6.45 19.42 24.97
CA PRO A 57 -5.76 20.23 25.98
C PRO A 57 -4.24 20.23 25.80
N LYS A 58 -3.60 21.38 26.03
CA LYS A 58 -2.13 21.55 25.91
C LYS A 58 -1.31 20.63 26.81
N GLU A 59 -1.90 20.12 27.89
CA GLU A 59 -1.25 19.18 28.81
C GLU A 59 -1.01 17.80 28.18
N TRP A 60 -1.71 17.47 27.09
CA TRP A 60 -1.68 16.15 26.46
C TRP A 60 -0.89 16.15 25.13
N THR A 61 0.31 16.73 25.14
CA THR A 61 1.19 16.84 23.96
C THR A 61 1.44 15.50 23.26
N THR A 62 1.58 14.41 24.02
CA THR A 62 1.75 13.06 23.45
C THR A 62 0.49 12.57 22.74
N MET A 63 -0.68 12.80 23.32
CA MET A 63 -1.96 12.41 22.72
C MET A 63 -2.25 13.24 21.46
N GLN A 64 -1.90 14.53 21.46
CA GLN A 64 -2.00 15.39 20.28
C GLN A 64 -1.17 14.88 19.10
N ASN A 65 0.05 14.42 19.37
CA ASN A 65 0.90 13.85 18.33
C ASN A 65 0.38 12.49 17.82
N ILE A 66 -0.15 11.66 18.72
CA ILE A 66 -0.77 10.36 18.38
C ILE A 66 -2.00 10.56 17.50
N VAL A 67 -2.92 11.44 17.89
CA VAL A 67 -4.16 11.70 17.15
C VAL A 67 -3.88 12.37 15.80
N GLY A 68 -2.96 13.33 15.76
CA GLY A 68 -2.50 13.94 14.51
C GLY A 68 -1.85 12.92 13.57
N GLY A 69 -0.98 12.05 14.10
CA GLY A 69 -0.34 10.96 13.34
C GLY A 69 -1.33 9.90 12.86
N PHE A 70 -2.36 9.60 13.67
CA PHE A 70 -3.43 8.69 13.31
C PHE A 70 -4.28 9.23 12.16
N ALA A 71 -4.69 10.50 12.23
CA ALA A 71 -5.45 11.18 11.19
C ALA A 71 -4.65 11.28 9.88
N ALA A 72 -3.38 11.67 9.94
CA ALA A 72 -2.48 11.69 8.79
C ALA A 72 -2.30 10.29 8.18
N GLY A 73 -2.17 9.26 9.02
CA GLY A 73 -2.06 7.86 8.59
C GLY A 73 -3.33 7.34 7.89
N MET A 74 -4.52 7.70 8.38
CA MET A 74 -5.80 7.39 7.74
C MET A 74 -5.96 8.13 6.41
N PHE A 75 -5.56 9.39 6.34
CA PHE A 75 -5.58 10.17 5.09
C PHE A 75 -4.65 9.55 4.04
N GLY A 76 -3.42 9.18 4.43
CA GLY A 76 -2.51 8.46 3.55
C GLY A 76 -3.04 7.09 3.11
N ALA A 77 -3.84 6.42 3.94
CA ALA A 77 -4.49 5.16 3.57
C ALA A 77 -5.46 5.34 2.38
N ALA A 78 -6.10 6.51 2.23
CA ALA A 78 -7.03 6.76 1.13
C ALA A 78 -6.32 6.72 -0.23
N PHE A 79 -5.11 7.27 -0.32
CA PHE A 79 -4.29 7.23 -1.53
C PHE A 79 -3.63 5.87 -1.77
N ASN A 80 -3.27 5.18 -0.69
CA ASN A 80 -2.60 3.89 -0.80
C ASN A 80 -3.55 2.73 -1.18
N THR A 81 -4.78 2.75 -0.68
CA THR A 81 -5.77 1.67 -0.86
C THR A 81 -6.05 1.29 -2.33
N PRO A 82 -6.32 2.23 -3.26
CA PRO A 82 -6.54 1.87 -4.66
C PRO A 82 -5.33 1.15 -5.26
N GLY A 83 -4.12 1.59 -4.92
CA GLY A 83 -2.90 0.96 -5.42
C GLY A 83 -2.70 -0.47 -4.93
N ASP A 84 -3.04 -0.74 -3.67
CA ASP A 84 -2.99 -2.09 -3.10
C ASP A 84 -4.01 -3.03 -3.74
N VAL A 85 -5.24 -2.57 -3.99
CA VAL A 85 -6.26 -3.39 -4.66
C VAL A 85 -5.81 -3.74 -6.08
N ILE A 86 -5.36 -2.74 -6.84
CA ILE A 86 -4.88 -2.94 -8.23
C ILE A 86 -3.71 -3.91 -8.25
N ARG A 87 -2.73 -3.73 -7.36
CA ARG A 87 -1.57 -4.62 -7.26
C ARG A 87 -2.00 -6.06 -6.95
N SER A 88 -2.82 -6.26 -5.92
CA SER A 88 -3.25 -7.60 -5.52
C SER A 88 -4.07 -8.29 -6.61
N ALA A 89 -4.92 -7.55 -7.33
CA ALA A 89 -5.65 -8.06 -8.48
C ALA A 89 -4.72 -8.45 -9.64
N GLN A 90 -3.74 -7.59 -9.95
CA GLN A 90 -2.74 -7.86 -10.98
C GLN A 90 -1.89 -9.09 -10.65
N GLN A 91 -1.37 -9.20 -9.43
CA GLN A 91 -0.59 -10.37 -9.01
C GLN A 91 -1.45 -11.63 -9.08
N LYS A 92 -2.69 -11.59 -8.58
CA LYS A 92 -3.62 -12.72 -8.67
C LYS A 92 -3.87 -13.16 -10.11
N GLN A 93 -4.08 -12.22 -11.03
CA GLN A 93 -4.29 -12.53 -12.44
C GLN A 93 -3.05 -13.19 -13.06
N VAL A 94 -1.86 -12.61 -12.83
CA VAL A 94 -0.62 -13.13 -13.41
C VAL A 94 -0.31 -14.54 -12.92
N PHE A 95 -0.49 -14.81 -11.62
CA PHE A 95 -0.25 -16.14 -11.06
C PHE A 95 -1.36 -17.17 -11.35
N ALA A 96 -2.54 -16.74 -11.77
CA ALA A 96 -3.62 -17.63 -12.23
C ALA A 96 -3.45 -18.06 -13.70
N THR A 97 -2.83 -17.23 -14.55
CA THR A 97 -2.53 -17.56 -15.95
C THR A 97 -1.41 -18.61 -16.04
N PRO A 98 -1.41 -19.49 -17.07
CA PRO A 98 -0.31 -20.42 -17.33
C PRO A 98 1.04 -19.75 -17.25
N ALA A 99 2.03 -20.45 -16.70
CA ALA A 99 3.34 -19.87 -16.50
C ALA A 99 4.04 -19.69 -17.85
N VAL A 100 4.28 -18.43 -18.19
CA VAL A 100 5.03 -18.02 -19.39
C VAL A 100 6.22 -17.21 -18.89
N ILE A 101 7.38 -17.42 -19.52
CA ILE A 101 8.59 -16.64 -19.24
C ILE A 101 8.27 -15.17 -19.51
N MET A 102 8.35 -14.34 -18.47
CA MET A 102 7.99 -12.94 -18.59
C MET A 102 9.19 -12.16 -19.13
N THR A 103 8.98 -11.28 -20.10
CA THR A 103 10.03 -10.37 -20.55
C THR A 103 10.10 -9.16 -19.59
N PRO A 104 11.30 -8.75 -19.14
CA PRO A 104 11.42 -7.55 -18.32
C PRO A 104 11.08 -6.33 -19.17
N ASN A 105 9.93 -5.69 -18.91
CA ASN A 105 9.60 -4.43 -19.53
C ASN A 105 8.90 -3.48 -18.54
N PRO A 106 9.60 -2.43 -18.05
CA PRO A 106 9.04 -1.50 -17.06
C PRO A 106 7.83 -0.73 -17.60
N VAL A 107 7.78 -0.40 -18.90
CA VAL A 107 6.67 0.31 -19.53
C VAL A 107 5.39 -0.52 -19.49
N THR A 108 5.51 -1.83 -19.74
CA THR A 108 4.36 -2.74 -19.64
C THR A 108 3.85 -2.86 -18.20
N GLY A 109 4.73 -2.78 -17.19
CA GLY A 109 4.34 -2.82 -15.78
C GLY A 109 3.41 -1.67 -15.38
N VAL A 110 3.73 -0.46 -15.84
CA VAL A 110 2.92 0.74 -15.60
C VAL A 110 1.58 0.65 -16.35
N ALA A 111 1.62 0.33 -17.64
CA ALA A 111 0.41 0.22 -18.45
C ALA A 111 -0.55 -0.86 -17.90
N ASN A 112 -0.02 -2.00 -17.48
CA ASN A 112 -0.82 -3.09 -16.90
C ASN A 112 -1.45 -2.70 -15.56
N PHE A 113 -0.77 -1.88 -14.75
CA PHE A 113 -1.31 -1.39 -13.48
C PHE A 113 -2.53 -0.49 -13.73
N PHE A 114 -2.41 0.52 -14.60
CA PHE A 114 -3.54 1.39 -14.93
C PHE A 114 -4.66 0.66 -15.65
N LYS A 115 -4.34 -0.28 -16.56
CA LYS A 115 -5.33 -1.12 -17.23
C LYS A 115 -6.12 -1.98 -16.24
N MET A 116 -5.44 -2.56 -15.25
CA MET A 116 -6.10 -3.31 -14.16
C MET A 116 -6.99 -2.38 -13.32
N GLY A 117 -6.52 -1.18 -12.97
CA GLY A 117 -7.34 -0.17 -12.31
C GLY A 117 -8.60 0.20 -13.08
N ALA A 118 -8.48 0.45 -14.39
CA ALA A 118 -9.61 0.73 -15.27
C ALA A 118 -10.59 -0.47 -15.34
N THR A 119 -10.07 -1.70 -15.34
CA THR A 119 -10.88 -2.92 -15.37
C THR A 119 -11.66 -3.09 -14.07
N ILE A 120 -11.04 -2.83 -12.92
CA ILE A 120 -11.71 -2.87 -11.61
C ILE A 120 -12.77 -1.77 -11.54
N LEU A 121 -12.46 -0.56 -12.00
CA LEU A 121 -13.40 0.54 -12.03
C LEU A 121 -14.61 0.24 -12.92
N ALA A 122 -14.39 -0.33 -14.10
CA ALA A 122 -15.47 -0.71 -15.02
C ALA A 122 -16.33 -1.86 -14.48
N SER A 123 -15.74 -2.83 -13.76
CA SER A 123 -16.45 -4.02 -13.29
C SER A 123 -17.11 -3.87 -11.92
N LYS A 124 -16.50 -3.11 -11.01
CA LYS A 124 -16.91 -2.98 -9.60
C LYS A 124 -17.14 -1.55 -9.15
N GLY A 125 -16.92 -0.57 -10.03
CA GLY A 125 -17.03 0.85 -9.69
C GLY A 125 -15.94 1.33 -8.73
N MET A 126 -16.12 2.55 -8.22
CA MET A 126 -15.19 3.16 -7.26
C MET A 126 -15.10 2.40 -5.94
N GLY A 127 -16.20 1.78 -5.49
CA GLY A 127 -16.21 0.94 -4.28
C GLY A 127 -15.26 -0.27 -4.38
N GLY A 128 -15.01 -0.77 -5.58
CA GLY A 128 -14.03 -1.84 -5.82
C GLY A 128 -12.59 -1.44 -5.49
N LEU A 129 -12.21 -0.19 -5.78
CA LEU A 129 -10.86 0.33 -5.52
C LEU A 129 -10.60 0.60 -4.03
N TYR A 130 -11.65 0.81 -3.25
CA TYR A 130 -11.58 1.03 -1.80
C TYR A 130 -11.99 -0.21 -0.99
N PHE A 131 -12.02 -1.38 -1.63
CA PHE A 131 -12.37 -2.62 -0.96
C PHE A 131 -11.39 -2.93 0.18
N GLY A 132 -11.89 -2.97 1.42
CA GLY A 132 -11.07 -3.15 2.63
C GLY A 132 -10.46 -1.88 3.20
N PHE A 133 -10.88 -0.69 2.73
CA PHE A 133 -10.38 0.60 3.22
C PHE A 133 -10.48 0.76 4.75
N GLY A 134 -11.61 0.38 5.36
CA GLY A 134 -11.81 0.58 6.81
C GLY A 134 -10.76 -0.12 7.68
N PHE A 135 -10.52 -1.41 7.46
CA PHE A 135 -9.48 -2.15 8.17
C PHE A 135 -8.09 -1.56 7.92
N LYS A 136 -7.84 -1.12 6.68
CA LYS A 136 -6.55 -0.58 6.28
C LYS A 136 -6.29 0.81 6.85
N ALA A 137 -7.30 1.65 6.93
CA ALA A 137 -7.24 2.97 7.53
C ALA A 137 -6.92 2.87 9.02
N ILE A 138 -7.54 1.92 9.74
CA ILE A 138 -7.22 1.66 11.16
C ILE A 138 -5.78 1.18 11.31
N HIS A 139 -5.36 0.21 10.49
CA HIS A 139 -4.00 -0.33 10.54
C HIS A 139 -2.93 0.75 10.24
N LEU A 140 -3.11 1.52 9.17
CA LEU A 140 -2.17 2.57 8.78
C LEU A 140 -2.25 3.79 9.69
N GLY A 141 -3.43 4.14 10.19
CA GLY A 141 -3.62 5.14 11.23
C GLY A 141 -2.85 4.76 12.48
N GLY A 142 -3.00 3.53 12.98
CA GLY A 142 -2.24 3.02 14.13
C GLY A 142 -0.73 3.07 13.90
N SER A 143 -0.26 2.71 12.70
CA SER A 143 1.16 2.83 12.34
C SER A 143 1.65 4.29 12.31
N GLY A 144 0.83 5.23 11.81
CA GLY A 144 1.14 6.65 11.79
C GLY A 144 1.16 7.26 13.19
N ALA A 145 0.26 6.83 14.06
CA ALA A 145 0.22 7.22 15.46
C ALA A 145 1.49 6.80 16.22
N LEU A 146 1.93 5.56 16.01
CA LEU A 146 3.20 5.07 16.56
C LEU A 146 4.38 5.87 16.02
N LEU A 147 4.43 6.13 14.71
CA LEU A 147 5.50 6.92 14.11
C LEU A 147 5.57 8.33 14.71
N ALA A 148 4.42 9.01 14.81
CA ALA A 148 4.33 10.34 15.43
C ALA A 148 4.70 10.34 16.92
N SER A 149 4.46 9.25 17.65
CA SER A 149 4.87 9.09 19.05
C SER A 149 6.37 8.83 19.22
N LEU A 150 7.02 8.18 18.26
CA LEU A 150 8.44 7.80 18.33
C LEU A 150 9.37 8.88 17.77
N ILE A 151 8.93 9.69 16.80
CA ILE A 151 9.73 10.78 16.22
C ILE A 151 10.36 11.71 17.29
N PRO A 152 9.67 12.11 18.37
CA PRO A 152 10.25 12.94 19.43
C PRO A 152 11.35 12.25 20.25
N ILE A 153 11.38 10.91 20.29
CA ILE A 153 12.35 10.13 21.09
C ILE A 153 13.71 10.07 20.39
N PHE A 154 13.74 10.21 19.06
CA PHE A 154 14.94 10.18 18.24
C PHE A 154 15.48 11.58 17.87
N LYS A 155 14.97 12.63 18.51
CA LYS A 155 15.54 13.98 18.46
C LYS A 155 16.47 14.20 19.65
#